data_AF-A0A7C2R7Y8-F1
#
_entry.id   AF-A0A7C2R7Y8-F1
#
_cell.length_a   1.000
_cell.length_b   1.000
_cell.length_c   1.000
_cell.angle_alpha   90.00
_cell.angle_beta   90.00
_cell.angle_gamma   90.00
#
_symmetry.space_group_name_H-M   'P 1'
#
loop_
_entity.id
_entity.type
_entity.pdbx_description
1 polymer ?
#
loop_
_entity_poly.entity_id
_entity_poly.type
_entity_poly.pdbx_seq_one_letter_code
_entity_poly.pdbx_strand_id
1 'polypeptide(L)'
;MATSPAAAPTSPPHGLSVGQLRELYYYLRLTRALEERLVALYRQNKVIGGLYRSLGQEGEAVATAYALRRRSDGTGDVLSPLIRNLGSMLVMGATPLEVLRQYMARGNSPTRGRELNIHFADLQRGFLGQISPLGAMVPVMAGITLGFKLRREPRVGMVYVGDGATSTGAFHEGLNFAAVQRCPLVVVVENNGYAYSTPVDRQTAAKAFVDKAPGYGIAGEQVDGNDVFAVYEAARRAVERARAGEGVTLLEVLTYRRKGHAEHDNQSYQPREEIEWWATHNDPLDRYVAAVRAHGWLSEEDLGAVDAQVDAELDAAVAAAEASPDADPATVTEDVYGDVPVRPHWTRLDPPEPSLA
;
A
#
# COMPACT_ATOMS: atom_id res chain seq x y z
N MET A 1 30.99 -37.79 -15.87
CA MET A 1 30.14 -36.99 -14.97
C MET A 1 28.84 -36.75 -15.70
N ALA A 2 27.77 -37.45 -15.30
CA ALA A 2 26.45 -37.25 -15.90
C ALA A 2 25.89 -35.95 -15.34
N THR A 3 25.73 -34.94 -16.18
CA THR A 3 24.96 -33.74 -15.86
C THR A 3 23.52 -34.18 -15.67
N SER A 4 23.03 -34.09 -14.42
CA SER A 4 21.61 -34.25 -14.13
C SER A 4 20.81 -33.32 -15.06
N PRO A 5 19.77 -33.81 -15.76
CA PRO A 5 18.95 -32.94 -16.59
C PRO A 5 18.34 -31.86 -15.70
N ALA A 6 18.50 -30.60 -16.09
CA ALA A 6 17.82 -29.49 -15.43
C ALA A 6 16.31 -29.82 -15.39
N ALA A 7 15.72 -29.77 -14.20
CA ALA A 7 14.29 -30.00 -14.04
C ALA A 7 13.53 -29.04 -14.97
N ALA A 8 12.53 -29.55 -15.69
CA ALA A 8 11.71 -28.72 -16.56
C ALA A 8 11.09 -27.58 -15.73
N PRO A 9 11.04 -26.33 -16.25
CA PRO A 9 10.48 -25.21 -15.53
C PRO A 9 9.04 -25.54 -15.12
N THR A 10 8.76 -25.36 -13.83
CA THR A 10 7.40 -25.55 -13.31
C THR A 10 6.49 -24.42 -13.80
N SER A 11 5.18 -24.63 -13.83
CA SER A 11 4.26 -23.50 -14.12
C SER A 11 4.31 -22.47 -12.99
N PRO A 12 4.25 -21.16 -13.28
CA PRO A 12 4.14 -20.15 -12.25
C PRO A 12 2.92 -20.37 -11.35
N PRO A 13 2.98 -19.93 -10.07
CA PRO A 13 1.93 -20.19 -9.11
C PRO A 13 0.71 -19.28 -9.36
N HIS A 14 -0.45 -19.71 -8.87
CA HIS A 14 -1.67 -18.90 -8.79
C HIS A 14 -2.18 -18.30 -10.12
N GLY A 15 -1.85 -18.94 -11.24
CA GLY A 15 -2.28 -18.51 -12.57
C GLY A 15 -1.54 -17.28 -13.10
N LEU A 16 -0.44 -16.88 -12.46
CA LEU A 16 0.43 -15.81 -12.96
C LEU A 16 1.11 -16.26 -14.26
N SER A 17 1.29 -15.34 -15.20
CA SER A 17 2.14 -15.54 -16.37
C SER A 17 3.56 -15.10 -16.09
N VAL A 18 4.52 -15.58 -16.90
CA VAL A 18 5.93 -15.12 -16.84
C VAL A 18 6.03 -13.60 -17.00
N GLY A 19 5.19 -12.98 -17.83
CA GLY A 19 5.13 -11.53 -17.96
C GLY A 19 4.72 -10.83 -16.67
N GLN A 20 3.76 -11.39 -15.92
CA GLN A 20 3.34 -10.87 -14.63
C GLN A 20 4.40 -11.09 -13.55
N LEU A 21 5.18 -12.18 -13.61
CA LEU A 21 6.33 -12.36 -12.74
C LEU A 21 7.40 -11.27 -12.98
N ARG A 22 7.64 -10.92 -14.24
CA ARG A 22 8.55 -9.81 -14.57
C ARG A 22 8.01 -8.47 -14.08
N GLU A 23 6.72 -8.22 -14.22
CA GLU A 23 6.05 -6.99 -13.75
C GLU A 23 6.07 -6.88 -12.21
N LEU A 24 5.83 -7.98 -11.48
CA LEU A 24 5.99 -8.02 -10.02
C LEU A 24 7.43 -7.70 -9.61
N TYR A 25 8.43 -8.30 -10.27
CA TYR A 25 9.83 -7.99 -10.01
C TYR A 25 10.14 -6.51 -10.25
N TYR A 26 9.63 -5.94 -11.35
CA TYR A 26 9.77 -4.52 -11.66
C TYR A 26 9.24 -3.64 -10.53
N TYR A 27 8.02 -3.87 -10.04
CA TYR A 27 7.48 -3.06 -8.96
C TYR A 27 8.21 -3.24 -7.62
N LEU A 28 8.68 -4.44 -7.30
CA LEU A 28 9.51 -4.69 -6.11
C LEU A 28 10.83 -3.91 -6.18
N ARG A 29 11.55 -4.01 -7.32
CA ARG A 29 12.81 -3.29 -7.55
C ARG A 29 12.62 -1.79 -7.61
N LEU A 30 11.59 -1.32 -8.32
CA LEU A 30 11.26 0.10 -8.43
C LEU A 30 10.99 0.69 -7.04
N THR A 31 10.20 0.02 -6.21
CA THR A 31 9.89 0.48 -4.84
C THR A 31 11.17 0.61 -4.01
N ARG A 32 11.97 -0.47 -3.93
CA ARG A 32 13.24 -0.48 -3.17
C ARG A 32 14.20 0.61 -3.64
N ALA A 33 14.44 0.68 -4.94
CA ALA A 33 15.42 1.60 -5.53
C ALA A 33 14.96 3.07 -5.45
N LEU A 34 13.67 3.34 -5.64
CA LEU A 34 13.11 4.68 -5.47
C LEU A 34 13.26 5.17 -4.02
N GLU A 35 12.98 4.33 -3.04
CA GLU A 35 13.20 4.68 -1.63
C GLU A 35 14.68 4.92 -1.32
N GLU A 36 15.60 4.15 -1.92
CA GLU A 36 17.04 4.38 -1.78
C GLU A 36 17.48 5.71 -2.39
N ARG A 37 16.94 6.10 -3.55
CA ARG A 37 17.14 7.43 -4.14
C ARG A 37 16.59 8.52 -3.24
N LEU A 38 15.40 8.34 -2.66
CA LEU A 38 14.81 9.27 -1.69
C LEU A 38 15.69 9.44 -0.45
N VAL A 39 16.33 8.37 0.06
CA VAL A 39 17.29 8.47 1.17
C VAL A 39 18.50 9.31 0.79
N ALA A 40 19.06 9.08 -0.40
CA ALA A 40 20.19 9.87 -0.88
C ALA A 40 19.84 11.35 -1.00
N LEU A 41 18.63 11.67 -1.48
CA LEU A 41 18.11 13.04 -1.58
C LEU A 41 17.79 13.64 -0.19
N TYR A 42 17.26 12.85 0.74
CA TYR A 42 17.02 13.27 2.13
C TYR A 42 18.30 13.70 2.82
N ARG A 43 19.40 12.94 2.65
CA ARG A 43 20.73 13.30 3.18
C ARG A 43 21.33 14.56 2.54
N GLN A 44 20.83 14.96 1.38
CA GLN A 44 21.19 16.20 0.70
C GLN A 44 20.26 17.36 1.06
N ASN A 45 19.32 17.18 2.00
CA ASN A 45 18.26 18.14 2.34
C ASN A 45 17.33 18.50 1.16
N LYS A 46 17.21 17.62 0.16
CA LYS A 46 16.32 17.82 -0.99
C LYS A 46 14.90 17.29 -0.75
N VAL A 47 14.76 16.27 0.11
CA VAL A 47 13.45 15.81 0.59
C VAL A 47 13.00 16.71 1.73
N ILE A 48 11.74 17.17 1.66
CA ILE A 48 11.10 18.01 2.67
C ILE A 48 10.25 17.12 3.59
N GLY A 49 10.35 17.36 4.91
CA GLY A 49 9.60 16.61 5.92
C GLY A 49 10.19 15.23 6.24
N GLY A 50 9.31 14.29 6.61
CA GLY A 50 9.71 12.94 7.01
C GLY A 50 9.75 11.95 5.84
N LEU A 51 10.79 11.11 5.81
CA LEU A 51 10.89 9.97 4.91
C LEU A 51 10.60 8.67 5.68
N TYR A 52 9.68 7.86 5.15
CA TYR A 52 9.22 6.62 5.75
C TYR A 52 9.33 5.52 4.71
N ARG A 53 10.19 4.55 5.00
CA ARG A 53 10.56 3.50 4.06
C ARG A 53 9.84 2.20 4.37
N SER A 54 9.62 1.43 3.32
CA SER A 54 9.01 0.11 3.36
C SER A 54 10.02 -1.01 3.51
N LEU A 55 11.34 -0.77 3.49
CA LEU A 55 12.38 -1.81 3.55
C LEU A 55 12.04 -3.01 4.45
N GLY A 56 11.79 -4.16 3.83
CA GLY A 56 11.35 -5.41 4.46
C GLY A 56 9.87 -5.71 4.31
N GLN A 57 9.06 -4.76 3.82
CA GLN A 57 7.59 -4.79 3.71
C GLN A 57 7.12 -4.49 2.27
N GLU A 58 7.99 -4.07 1.34
CA GLU A 58 7.58 -3.75 -0.04
C GLU A 58 6.93 -4.93 -0.77
N GLY A 59 7.27 -6.15 -0.36
CA GLY A 59 6.69 -7.39 -0.87
C GLY A 59 5.18 -7.41 -0.73
N GLU A 60 4.69 -7.04 0.46
CA GLU A 60 3.26 -7.06 0.71
C GLU A 60 2.53 -5.95 -0.04
N ALA A 61 3.08 -4.74 -0.05
CA ALA A 61 2.45 -3.59 -0.68
C ALA A 61 2.27 -3.82 -2.18
N VAL A 62 3.30 -4.37 -2.83
CA VAL A 62 3.25 -4.71 -4.26
C VAL A 62 2.28 -5.86 -4.50
N ALA A 63 2.41 -6.97 -3.77
CA ALA A 63 1.63 -8.19 -4.01
C ALA A 63 0.13 -7.99 -3.78
N THR A 64 -0.25 -7.31 -2.70
CA THR A 64 -1.65 -7.01 -2.37
C THR A 64 -2.29 -6.10 -3.42
N ALA A 65 -1.61 -5.02 -3.81
CA ALA A 65 -2.11 -4.11 -4.85
C ALA A 65 -2.17 -4.79 -6.22
N TYR A 66 -1.28 -5.74 -6.50
CA TYR A 66 -1.27 -6.47 -7.77
C TYR A 66 -2.49 -7.37 -7.96
N ALA A 67 -3.16 -7.76 -6.86
CA ALA A 67 -4.43 -8.49 -6.91
C ALA A 67 -5.64 -7.62 -7.26
N LEU A 68 -5.51 -6.29 -7.26
CA LEU A 68 -6.57 -5.36 -7.61
C LEU A 68 -6.71 -5.19 -9.13
N ARG A 69 -7.95 -4.98 -9.58
CA ARG A 69 -8.24 -4.67 -10.98
C ARG A 69 -7.94 -3.20 -11.26
N ARG A 70 -6.74 -2.94 -11.79
CA ARG A 70 -6.27 -1.61 -12.23
C ARG A 70 -7.03 -1.11 -13.46
N ARG A 71 -7.47 0.15 -13.45
CA ARG A 71 -7.98 0.89 -14.62
C ARG A 71 -7.69 2.38 -14.43
N SER A 72 -7.51 3.10 -15.53
CA SER A 72 -7.25 4.56 -15.53
C SER A 72 -8.49 5.42 -15.83
N ASP A 73 -9.65 4.80 -16.00
CA ASP A 73 -10.92 5.48 -16.30
C ASP A 73 -11.80 5.73 -15.05
N GLY A 74 -11.26 5.48 -13.85
CA GLY A 74 -11.99 5.59 -12.60
C GLY A 74 -12.97 4.45 -12.31
N THR A 75 -12.97 3.37 -13.11
CA THR A 75 -13.79 2.16 -12.88
C THR A 75 -13.01 0.98 -12.30
N GLY A 76 -11.72 1.19 -12.03
CA GLY A 76 -10.84 0.23 -11.37
C GLY A 76 -11.19 0.06 -9.89
N ASP A 77 -10.62 -0.96 -9.27
CA ASP A 77 -10.60 -1.05 -7.81
C ASP A 77 -9.79 0.10 -7.22
N VAL A 78 -9.97 0.36 -5.93
CA VAL A 78 -9.28 1.46 -5.25
C VAL A 78 -8.53 0.99 -4.02
N LEU A 79 -7.43 1.65 -3.69
CA LEU A 79 -6.73 1.43 -2.43
C LEU A 79 -6.48 2.73 -1.67
N SER A 80 -6.33 2.61 -0.36
CA SER A 80 -5.77 3.67 0.49
C SER A 80 -4.58 3.10 1.26
N PRO A 81 -3.35 3.53 0.94
CA PRO A 81 -2.13 3.00 1.53
C PRO A 81 -1.95 3.50 2.96
N LEU A 82 -0.93 3.00 3.66
CA LEU A 82 -0.29 3.69 4.77
C LEU A 82 1.02 4.33 4.31
N ILE A 83 1.66 5.11 5.20
CA ILE A 83 2.91 5.84 4.97
C ILE A 83 4.09 5.02 4.42
N ARG A 84 3.98 3.68 4.34
CA ARG A 84 4.99 2.76 3.81
C ARG A 84 4.53 1.97 2.59
N ASN A 85 3.30 2.08 2.09
CA ASN A 85 2.90 1.28 0.92
C ASN A 85 3.13 2.02 -0.39
N LEU A 86 4.30 2.67 -0.55
CA LEU A 86 4.66 3.30 -1.82
C LEU A 86 4.55 2.32 -2.99
N GLY A 87 4.97 1.06 -2.79
CA GLY A 87 4.83 0.02 -3.80
C GLY A 87 3.40 -0.22 -4.27
N SER A 88 2.40 -0.09 -3.38
CA SER A 88 1.00 -0.23 -3.76
C SER A 88 0.55 0.88 -4.72
N MET A 89 0.99 2.12 -4.49
CA MET A 89 0.67 3.26 -5.36
C MET A 89 1.37 3.15 -6.71
N LEU A 90 2.64 2.70 -6.74
CA LEU A 90 3.37 2.45 -7.97
C LEU A 90 2.66 1.39 -8.83
N VAL A 91 2.21 0.29 -8.21
CA VAL A 91 1.40 -0.73 -8.89
C VAL A 91 0.12 -0.13 -9.46
N MET A 92 -0.56 0.75 -8.73
CA MET A 92 -1.77 1.43 -9.21
C MET A 92 -1.49 2.53 -10.26
N GLY A 93 -0.23 2.84 -10.54
CA GLY A 93 0.19 3.71 -11.64
C GLY A 93 0.69 5.09 -11.21
N ALA A 94 0.98 5.33 -9.94
CA ALA A 94 1.81 6.47 -9.55
C ALA A 94 3.21 6.32 -10.17
N THR A 95 3.80 7.43 -10.61
CA THR A 95 5.12 7.43 -11.25
C THR A 95 6.23 7.82 -10.27
N PRO A 96 7.48 7.37 -10.48
CA PRO A 96 8.61 7.82 -9.67
C PRO A 96 8.78 9.34 -9.68
N LEU A 97 8.52 9.99 -10.81
CA LEU A 97 8.62 11.45 -10.94
C LEU A 97 7.60 12.18 -10.06
N GLU A 98 6.34 11.72 -10.01
CA GLU A 98 5.32 12.28 -9.13
C GLU A 98 5.73 12.14 -7.66
N VAL A 99 6.22 10.97 -7.27
CA VAL A 99 6.67 10.68 -5.91
C VAL A 99 7.86 11.54 -5.52
N LEU A 100 8.88 11.66 -6.39
CA LEU A 100 10.05 12.49 -6.14
C LEU A 100 9.67 13.97 -6.01
N ARG A 101 8.85 14.50 -6.93
CA ARG A 101 8.36 15.89 -6.87
C ARG A 101 7.59 16.16 -5.59
N GLN A 102 6.76 15.21 -5.17
CA GLN A 102 5.98 15.31 -3.94
C GLN A 102 6.87 15.35 -2.70
N TYR A 103 7.83 14.42 -2.57
CA TYR A 103 8.79 14.42 -1.47
C TYR A 103 9.71 15.66 -1.46
N MET A 104 9.98 16.25 -2.63
CA MET A 104 10.78 17.47 -2.78
C MET A 104 9.94 18.76 -2.73
N ALA A 105 8.63 18.66 -2.46
CA ALA A 105 7.68 19.78 -2.41
C ALA A 105 7.71 20.70 -3.66
N ARG A 106 7.92 20.13 -4.85
CA ARG A 106 7.98 20.89 -6.10
C ARG A 106 6.60 21.44 -6.50
N GLY A 107 6.56 22.58 -7.17
CA GLY A 107 5.29 23.26 -7.55
C GLY A 107 4.44 22.48 -8.54
N ASN A 108 5.06 21.58 -9.30
CA ASN A 108 4.39 20.65 -10.22
C ASN A 108 4.27 19.22 -9.65
N SER A 109 4.44 19.05 -8.34
CA SER A 109 4.05 17.81 -7.65
C SER A 109 2.53 17.62 -7.68
N PRO A 110 2.02 16.40 -7.43
CA PRO A 110 0.58 16.14 -7.35
C PRO A 110 -0.17 17.11 -6.43
N THR A 111 0.44 17.54 -5.33
CA THR A 111 -0.16 18.47 -4.36
C THR A 111 0.35 19.90 -4.49
N ARG A 112 1.11 20.21 -5.54
CA ARG A 112 1.71 21.53 -5.79
C ARG A 112 2.56 22.05 -4.63
N GLY A 113 3.21 21.13 -3.90
CA GLY A 113 4.07 21.43 -2.75
C GLY A 113 3.34 21.76 -1.45
N ARG A 114 2.02 21.53 -1.39
CA ARG A 114 1.19 21.81 -0.19
C ARG A 114 1.21 20.70 0.83
N GLU A 115 1.59 19.51 0.40
CA GLU A 115 1.61 18.31 1.21
C GLU A 115 2.86 17.49 0.85
N LEU A 116 3.26 16.58 1.73
CA LEU A 116 4.51 15.81 1.63
C LEU A 116 4.22 14.32 1.62
N ASN A 117 5.27 13.50 1.48
CA ASN A 117 5.13 12.04 1.47
C ASN A 117 4.18 11.55 0.35
N ILE A 118 3.63 10.35 0.44
CA ILE A 118 2.66 9.83 -0.51
C ILE A 118 1.20 10.25 -0.18
N HIS A 119 1.02 11.41 0.47
CA HIS A 119 -0.29 12.02 0.79
C HIS A 119 -0.90 12.70 -0.45
N PHE A 120 -1.08 11.95 -1.53
CA PHE A 120 -1.76 12.43 -2.72
C PHE A 120 -2.64 11.34 -3.30
N ALA A 121 -3.72 11.75 -3.97
CA ALA A 121 -4.73 10.85 -4.49
C ALA A 121 -4.88 11.02 -6.00
N ASP A 122 -5.22 9.92 -6.65
CA ASP A 122 -5.70 9.89 -8.02
C ASP A 122 -6.85 8.90 -8.10
N LEU A 123 -8.08 9.42 -8.15
CA LEU A 123 -9.29 8.60 -8.19
C LEU A 123 -9.49 7.91 -9.55
N GLN A 124 -8.85 8.41 -10.62
CA GLN A 124 -8.91 7.76 -11.93
C GLN A 124 -8.02 6.52 -11.97
N ARG A 125 -6.82 6.61 -11.40
CA ARG A 125 -5.89 5.47 -11.23
C ARG A 125 -6.24 4.56 -10.06
N GLY A 126 -7.02 5.07 -9.09
CA GLY A 126 -7.59 4.27 -8.01
C GLY A 126 -6.76 4.23 -6.73
N PHE A 127 -5.99 5.27 -6.40
CA PHE A 127 -5.33 5.35 -5.10
C PHE A 127 -5.72 6.63 -4.35
N LEU A 128 -6.01 6.49 -3.06
CA LEU A 128 -6.30 7.57 -2.14
C LEU A 128 -5.17 7.63 -1.11
N GLY A 129 -4.19 8.49 -1.32
CA GLY A 129 -3.04 8.63 -0.42
C GLY A 129 -3.44 8.76 1.03
N GLN A 130 -2.62 8.25 1.94
CA GLN A 130 -2.93 8.26 3.36
C GLN A 130 -3.03 9.68 3.91
N ILE A 131 -3.65 9.74 5.08
CA ILE A 131 -3.63 10.90 5.97
C ILE A 131 -2.89 10.52 7.25
N SER A 132 -2.36 11.51 7.97
CA SER A 132 -1.59 11.28 9.21
C SER A 132 -2.37 10.57 10.33
N PRO A 133 -3.69 10.81 10.55
CA PRO A 133 -4.45 10.12 11.60
C PRO A 133 -4.58 8.62 11.38
N LEU A 134 -3.97 7.83 12.28
CA LEU A 134 -3.93 6.36 12.18
C LEU A 134 -5.33 5.72 12.20
N GLY A 135 -5.58 4.81 11.26
CA GLY A 135 -6.83 4.07 11.14
C GLY A 135 -8.01 4.88 10.59
N ALA A 136 -7.87 6.20 10.41
CA ALA A 136 -8.97 7.06 9.95
C ALA A 136 -9.43 6.76 8.52
N MET A 137 -8.58 6.15 7.69
CA MET A 137 -8.97 5.73 6.34
C MET A 137 -9.88 4.50 6.31
N VAL A 138 -9.97 3.71 7.40
CA VAL A 138 -10.85 2.54 7.46
C VAL A 138 -12.33 2.94 7.29
N PRO A 139 -12.91 3.85 8.09
CA PRO A 139 -14.29 4.28 7.88
C PRO A 139 -14.50 5.04 6.56
N VAL A 140 -13.50 5.79 6.09
CA VAL A 140 -13.57 6.47 4.78
C VAL A 140 -13.71 5.45 3.64
N MET A 141 -12.85 4.43 3.64
CA MET A 141 -12.88 3.35 2.65
C MET A 141 -14.13 2.48 2.78
N ALA A 142 -14.66 2.29 4.00
CA ALA A 142 -15.96 1.67 4.21
C ALA A 142 -17.09 2.45 3.51
N GLY A 143 -17.09 3.79 3.62
CA GLY A 143 -18.04 4.66 2.92
C GLY A 143 -17.90 4.61 1.39
N ILE A 144 -16.67 4.68 0.88
CA ILE A 144 -16.38 4.60 -0.57
C ILE A 144 -16.90 3.27 -1.14
N THR A 145 -16.56 2.16 -0.49
CA THR A 145 -16.94 0.81 -0.95
C THR A 145 -18.43 0.52 -0.77
N LEU A 146 -19.08 1.09 0.27
CA LEU A 146 -20.53 1.13 0.35
C LEU A 146 -21.13 1.84 -0.86
N GLY A 147 -20.53 2.95 -1.29
CA GLY A 147 -20.91 3.65 -2.52
C GLY A 147 -20.85 2.78 -3.77
N PHE A 148 -19.82 1.93 -3.92
CA PHE A 148 -19.73 0.96 -5.02
C PHE A 148 -20.89 -0.04 -4.96
N LYS A 149 -21.15 -0.60 -3.76
CA LYS A 149 -22.24 -1.55 -3.55
C LYS A 149 -23.60 -0.94 -3.89
N LEU A 150 -23.88 0.28 -3.41
CA LEU A 150 -25.14 0.98 -3.67
C LEU A 150 -25.34 1.29 -5.17
N ARG A 151 -24.27 1.62 -5.88
CA ARG A 151 -24.28 1.84 -7.34
C ARG A 151 -24.18 0.56 -8.17
N ARG A 152 -24.10 -0.62 -7.53
CA ARG A 152 -23.90 -1.93 -8.19
C ARG A 152 -22.66 -1.96 -9.08
N GLU A 153 -21.61 -1.26 -8.66
CA GLU A 153 -20.32 -1.28 -9.34
C GLU A 153 -19.53 -2.50 -8.86
N PRO A 154 -19.02 -3.35 -9.77
CA PRO A 154 -18.29 -4.55 -9.39
C PRO A 154 -16.84 -4.19 -9.02
N ARG A 155 -16.66 -3.30 -8.04
CA ARG A 155 -15.39 -2.71 -7.59
C ARG A 155 -15.11 -3.08 -6.14
N VAL A 156 -13.84 -3.21 -5.81
CA VAL A 156 -13.34 -3.52 -4.47
C VAL A 156 -12.51 -2.35 -3.96
N GLY A 157 -12.57 -2.09 -2.65
CA GLY A 157 -11.63 -1.23 -1.96
C GLY A 157 -10.62 -2.04 -1.16
N MET A 158 -9.42 -1.53 -1.02
CA MET A 158 -8.39 -2.06 -0.12
C MET A 158 -7.89 -0.94 0.79
N VAL A 159 -7.77 -1.19 2.08
CA VAL A 159 -7.23 -0.21 3.03
C VAL A 159 -6.16 -0.86 3.88
N TYR A 160 -5.02 -0.20 3.98
CA TYR A 160 -3.89 -0.66 4.77
C TYR A 160 -3.89 0.00 6.14
N VAL A 161 -3.59 -0.77 7.17
CA VAL A 161 -3.42 -0.30 8.55
C VAL A 161 -2.23 -1.01 9.18
N GLY A 162 -1.37 -0.28 9.90
CA GLY A 162 -0.33 -0.92 10.70
C GLY A 162 -0.92 -1.59 11.94
N ASP A 163 -0.20 -2.56 12.49
CA ASP A 163 -0.37 -3.13 13.84
C ASP A 163 -0.84 -2.10 14.89
N GLY A 164 -0.18 -0.94 14.94
CA GLY A 164 -0.49 0.15 15.84
C GLY A 164 -1.89 0.75 15.65
N ALA A 165 -2.27 0.96 14.39
CA ALA A 165 -3.52 1.59 14.01
C ALA A 165 -4.74 0.72 14.35
N THR A 166 -4.56 -0.59 14.55
CA THR A 166 -5.65 -1.50 14.97
C THR A 166 -6.20 -1.20 16.37
N SER A 167 -5.54 -0.34 17.14
CA SER A 167 -5.95 0.07 18.48
C SER A 167 -6.67 1.43 18.51
N THR A 168 -6.93 2.05 17.35
CA THR A 168 -7.68 3.31 17.30
C THR A 168 -9.19 3.05 17.24
N GLY A 169 -9.98 3.97 17.81
CA GLY A 169 -11.45 3.89 17.72
C GLY A 169 -11.94 3.86 16.27
N ALA A 170 -11.31 4.65 15.39
CA ALA A 170 -11.64 4.70 13.97
C ALA A 170 -11.51 3.33 13.26
N PHE A 171 -10.49 2.53 13.62
CA PHE A 171 -10.36 1.17 13.11
C PHE A 171 -11.56 0.31 13.52
N HIS A 172 -11.89 0.28 14.81
CA HIS A 172 -13.00 -0.51 15.35
C HIS A 172 -14.36 -0.10 14.75
N GLU A 173 -14.64 1.21 14.74
CA GLU A 173 -15.90 1.77 14.23
C GLU A 173 -16.06 1.53 12.72
N GLY A 174 -15.01 1.83 11.94
CA GLY A 174 -15.02 1.67 10.50
C GLY A 174 -15.14 0.20 10.07
N LEU A 175 -14.41 -0.70 10.74
CA LEU A 175 -14.46 -2.13 10.45
C LEU A 175 -15.82 -2.74 10.79
N ASN A 176 -16.37 -2.40 11.97
CA ASN A 176 -17.71 -2.84 12.36
C ASN A 176 -18.78 -2.34 11.38
N PHE A 177 -18.74 -1.06 11.00
CA PHE A 177 -19.67 -0.50 10.02
C PHE A 177 -19.56 -1.23 8.68
N ALA A 178 -18.34 -1.40 8.16
CA ALA A 178 -18.10 -2.11 6.90
C ALA A 178 -18.62 -3.56 6.94
N ALA A 179 -18.44 -4.25 8.08
CA ALA A 179 -18.92 -5.61 8.30
C ALA A 179 -20.45 -5.70 8.25
N VAL A 180 -21.15 -4.86 9.02
CA VAL A 180 -22.62 -4.79 9.04
C VAL A 180 -23.17 -4.48 7.66
N GLN A 181 -22.54 -3.54 6.95
CA GLN A 181 -22.93 -3.15 5.60
C GLN A 181 -22.48 -4.14 4.52
N ARG A 182 -21.71 -5.18 4.86
CA ARG A 182 -21.08 -6.11 3.89
C ARG A 182 -20.41 -5.36 2.75
N CYS A 183 -19.59 -4.37 3.08
CA CYS A 183 -18.86 -3.59 2.07
C CYS A 183 -17.87 -4.47 1.31
N PRO A 184 -17.67 -4.25 -0.01
CA PRO A 184 -16.64 -4.92 -0.80
C PRO A 184 -15.26 -4.33 -0.47
N LEU A 185 -14.76 -4.64 0.74
CA LEU A 185 -13.54 -4.05 1.32
C LEU A 185 -12.58 -5.15 1.79
N VAL A 186 -11.31 -5.00 1.46
CA VAL A 186 -10.20 -5.75 2.07
C VAL A 186 -9.47 -4.83 3.03
N VAL A 187 -9.31 -5.26 4.27
CA VAL A 187 -8.53 -4.53 5.29
C VAL A 187 -7.24 -5.29 5.52
N VAL A 188 -6.13 -4.69 5.07
CA VAL A 188 -4.78 -5.27 5.21
C VAL A 188 -4.18 -4.74 6.50
N VAL A 189 -3.88 -5.63 7.44
CA VAL A 189 -3.17 -5.32 8.68
C VAL A 189 -1.71 -5.68 8.52
N GLU A 190 -0.84 -4.68 8.40
CA GLU A 190 0.61 -4.86 8.36
C GLU A 190 1.17 -5.01 9.77
N ASN A 191 1.44 -6.26 10.14
CA ASN A 191 2.10 -6.60 11.38
C ASN A 191 3.61 -6.63 11.16
N ASN A 192 4.25 -5.48 11.37
CA ASN A 192 5.71 -5.34 11.26
C ASN A 192 6.46 -5.42 12.60
N GLY A 193 5.74 -5.81 13.67
CA GLY A 193 6.25 -5.98 15.03
C GLY A 193 6.26 -4.71 15.90
N TYR A 194 6.14 -3.51 15.34
CA TYR A 194 6.34 -2.26 16.08
C TYR A 194 5.49 -1.06 15.61
N ALA A 195 4.69 -0.51 16.54
CA ALA A 195 4.07 0.80 16.42
C ALA A 195 5.01 1.90 16.96
N TYR A 196 5.76 2.56 16.06
CA TYR A 196 6.93 3.39 16.42
C TYR A 196 7.93 2.54 17.24
N SER A 197 7.95 2.68 18.57
CA SER A 197 8.78 1.94 19.52
C SER A 197 8.01 0.97 20.41
N THR A 198 6.68 0.91 20.27
CA THR A 198 5.83 0.00 21.04
C THR A 198 5.79 -1.35 20.33
N PRO A 199 6.36 -2.43 20.91
CA PRO A 199 6.21 -3.77 20.36
C PRO A 199 4.76 -4.26 20.47
N VAL A 200 4.37 -5.21 19.60
CA VAL A 200 2.99 -5.71 19.50
C VAL A 200 2.41 -6.27 20.81
N ASP A 201 3.25 -6.87 21.65
CA ASP A 201 2.86 -7.42 22.96
C ASP A 201 2.47 -6.33 23.98
N ARG A 202 2.88 -5.09 23.73
CA ARG A 202 2.46 -3.88 24.46
C ARG A 202 1.39 -3.08 23.73
N GLN A 203 1.07 -3.45 22.50
CA GLN A 203 0.07 -2.77 21.68
C GLN A 203 -1.32 -3.37 21.84
N THR A 204 -1.43 -4.70 21.87
CA THR A 204 -2.72 -5.39 21.97
C THR A 204 -2.59 -6.71 22.73
N ALA A 205 -3.67 -7.12 23.41
CA ALA A 205 -3.73 -8.42 24.09
C ALA A 205 -4.18 -9.57 23.17
N ALA A 206 -4.64 -9.26 21.95
CA ALA A 206 -4.93 -10.29 20.96
C ALA A 206 -3.62 -10.99 20.55
N LYS A 207 -3.64 -12.33 20.41
CA LYS A 207 -2.44 -13.10 20.07
C LYS A 207 -2.01 -12.86 18.63
N ALA A 208 -2.97 -12.71 17.73
CA ALA A 208 -2.77 -12.31 16.35
C ALA A 208 -3.79 -11.23 15.97
N PHE A 209 -3.47 -10.38 14.99
CA PHE A 209 -4.42 -9.36 14.55
C PHE A 209 -5.61 -9.99 13.80
N VAL A 210 -5.41 -11.14 13.14
CA VAL A 210 -6.48 -11.93 12.52
C VAL A 210 -7.54 -12.39 13.51
N ASP A 211 -7.19 -12.58 14.79
CA ASP A 211 -8.13 -12.97 15.86
C ASP A 211 -9.20 -11.89 16.13
N LYS A 212 -9.01 -10.67 15.62
CA LYS A 212 -10.01 -9.61 15.70
C LYS A 212 -11.17 -9.84 14.73
N ALA A 213 -10.96 -10.58 13.62
CA ALA A 213 -11.95 -10.76 12.56
C ALA A 213 -13.27 -11.44 13.03
N PRO A 214 -13.25 -12.53 13.83
CA PRO A 214 -14.48 -13.14 14.35
C PRO A 214 -15.33 -12.18 15.20
N GLY A 215 -14.69 -11.23 15.90
CA GLY A 215 -15.39 -10.22 16.71
C GLY A 215 -16.29 -9.28 15.89
N TYR A 216 -16.04 -9.16 14.59
CA TYR A 216 -16.88 -8.40 13.66
C TYR A 216 -17.70 -9.30 12.72
N GLY A 217 -17.60 -10.62 12.85
CA GLY A 217 -18.27 -11.58 11.97
C GLY A 217 -17.77 -11.54 10.51
N ILE A 218 -16.49 -11.21 10.29
CA ILE A 218 -15.87 -11.13 8.96
C ILE A 218 -14.85 -12.25 8.75
N ALA A 219 -14.48 -12.49 7.50
CA ALA A 219 -13.40 -13.41 7.18
C ALA A 219 -12.04 -12.85 7.65
N GLY A 220 -11.19 -13.73 8.16
CA GLY A 220 -9.82 -13.41 8.56
C GLY A 220 -8.84 -14.39 7.92
N GLU A 221 -7.73 -13.89 7.38
CA GLU A 221 -6.63 -14.70 6.88
C GLU A 221 -5.30 -14.09 7.35
N GLN A 222 -4.34 -14.94 7.72
CA GLN A 222 -2.98 -14.51 8.09
C GLN A 222 -1.98 -15.11 7.08
N VAL A 223 -1.03 -14.30 6.62
CA VAL A 223 -0.05 -14.70 5.61
C VAL A 223 1.36 -14.19 5.95
N ASP A 224 2.37 -14.93 5.51
CA ASP A 224 3.77 -14.47 5.49
C ASP A 224 3.91 -13.32 4.49
N GLY A 225 4.08 -12.10 5.00
CA GLY A 225 4.16 -10.87 4.22
C GLY A 225 5.39 -10.74 3.33
N ASN A 226 6.41 -11.57 3.59
CA ASN A 226 7.64 -11.55 2.83
C ASN A 226 7.69 -12.67 1.79
N ASP A 227 6.60 -13.44 1.66
CA ASP A 227 6.32 -14.32 0.52
C ASP A 227 5.35 -13.63 -0.45
N VAL A 228 5.90 -12.98 -1.48
CA VAL A 228 5.14 -12.23 -2.49
C VAL A 228 4.05 -13.07 -3.15
N PHE A 229 4.29 -14.37 -3.38
CA PHE A 229 3.30 -15.26 -4.02
C PHE A 229 2.17 -15.60 -3.06
N ALA A 230 2.49 -15.90 -1.80
CA ALA A 230 1.47 -16.16 -0.79
C ALA A 230 0.61 -14.93 -0.53
N VAL A 231 1.21 -13.74 -0.43
CA VAL A 231 0.47 -12.48 -0.25
C VAL A 231 -0.42 -12.18 -1.45
N TYR A 232 0.08 -12.33 -2.67
CA TYR A 232 -0.71 -12.12 -3.88
C TYR A 232 -1.94 -13.02 -3.88
N GLU A 233 -1.77 -14.29 -3.57
CA GLU A 233 -2.85 -15.27 -3.59
C GLU A 233 -3.88 -15.02 -2.47
N ALA A 234 -3.43 -14.68 -1.26
CA ALA A 234 -4.31 -14.30 -0.15
C ALA A 234 -5.13 -13.04 -0.49
N ALA A 235 -4.47 -12.02 -1.04
CA ALA A 235 -5.13 -10.81 -1.50
C ALA A 235 -6.11 -11.08 -2.64
N ARG A 236 -5.75 -11.94 -3.61
CA ARG A 236 -6.63 -12.35 -4.72
C ARG A 236 -7.91 -12.99 -4.19
N ARG A 237 -7.82 -13.94 -3.25
CA ARG A 237 -8.99 -14.54 -2.60
C ARG A 237 -9.84 -13.51 -1.87
N ALA A 238 -9.22 -12.62 -1.09
CA ALA A 238 -9.93 -11.57 -0.36
C ALA A 238 -10.68 -10.61 -1.30
N VAL A 239 -10.03 -10.22 -2.42
CA VAL A 239 -10.62 -9.36 -3.46
C VAL A 239 -11.76 -10.07 -4.18
N GLU A 240 -11.61 -11.34 -4.55
CA GLU A 240 -12.67 -12.13 -5.18
C GLU A 240 -13.90 -12.26 -4.28
N ARG A 241 -13.67 -12.56 -3.00
CA ARG A 241 -14.71 -12.64 -1.97
C ARG A 241 -15.46 -11.30 -1.81
N ALA A 242 -14.72 -10.21 -1.70
CA ALA A 242 -15.29 -8.86 -1.62
C ALA A 242 -16.14 -8.53 -2.85
N ARG A 243 -15.63 -8.84 -4.05
CA ARG A 243 -16.32 -8.60 -5.32
C ARG A 243 -17.57 -9.46 -5.49
N ALA A 244 -17.57 -10.68 -4.97
CA ALA A 244 -18.73 -11.58 -4.93
C ALA A 244 -19.82 -11.13 -3.95
N GLY A 245 -19.60 -10.04 -3.20
CA GLY A 245 -20.57 -9.48 -2.27
C GLY A 245 -20.64 -10.22 -0.93
N GLU A 246 -19.63 -11.04 -0.63
CA GLU A 246 -19.57 -11.77 0.64
C GLU A 246 -19.09 -10.88 1.79
N GLY A 247 -18.69 -9.64 1.51
CA GLY A 247 -18.34 -8.61 2.50
C GLY A 247 -16.84 -8.54 2.79
N VAL A 248 -16.52 -8.03 3.97
CA VAL A 248 -15.15 -7.65 4.35
C VAL A 248 -14.27 -8.87 4.60
N THR A 249 -12.99 -8.76 4.25
CA THR A 249 -11.92 -9.67 4.70
C THR A 249 -10.85 -8.87 5.43
N LEU A 250 -10.43 -9.32 6.61
CA LEU A 250 -9.24 -8.83 7.30
C LEU A 250 -8.06 -9.75 6.95
N LEU A 251 -7.07 -9.21 6.26
CA LEU A 251 -5.84 -9.90 5.88
C LEU A 251 -4.70 -9.41 6.77
N GLU A 252 -4.26 -10.24 7.71
CA GLU A 252 -3.06 -9.97 8.51
C GLU A 252 -1.82 -10.41 7.74
N VAL A 253 -0.91 -9.47 7.55
CA VAL A 253 0.33 -9.69 6.83
C VAL A 253 1.49 -9.58 7.81
N LEU A 254 2.19 -10.70 8.04
CA LEU A 254 3.32 -10.78 8.95
C LEU A 254 4.61 -10.38 8.23
N THR A 255 5.20 -9.26 8.62
CA THR A 255 6.39 -8.70 7.97
C THR A 255 7.29 -8.04 9.02
N TYR A 256 8.30 -7.27 8.60
CA TYR A 256 9.21 -6.62 9.53
C TYR A 256 9.75 -5.29 9.04
N ARG A 257 9.72 -4.28 9.92
CA ARG A 257 10.26 -2.96 9.64
C ARG A 257 11.75 -2.91 9.94
N ARG A 258 12.59 -3.11 8.92
CA ARG A 258 14.06 -3.20 9.07
C ARG A 258 14.77 -1.88 9.36
N LYS A 259 14.05 -0.76 9.32
CA LYS A 259 14.58 0.58 9.67
C LYS A 259 13.75 1.23 10.76
N GLY A 260 14.29 2.31 11.32
CA GLY A 260 13.54 3.18 12.23
C GLY A 260 12.20 3.60 11.65
N HIS A 261 11.31 4.08 12.51
CA HIS A 261 9.99 4.52 12.11
C HIS A 261 10.07 5.57 10.99
N ALA A 262 10.96 6.53 11.09
CA ALA A 262 11.31 7.43 9.99
C ALA A 262 12.82 7.36 9.74
N GLU A 263 13.31 7.90 8.62
CA GLU A 263 14.75 7.88 8.30
C GLU A 263 15.62 8.56 9.38
N HIS A 264 15.06 9.47 10.19
CA HIS A 264 15.75 10.11 11.32
C HIS A 264 15.69 9.32 12.63
N ASP A 265 14.89 8.25 12.70
CA ASP A 265 14.76 7.41 13.90
C ASP A 265 15.91 6.39 13.96
N ASN A 266 16.67 6.41 15.06
CA ASN A 266 17.83 5.55 15.25
C ASN A 266 17.48 4.11 15.63
N GLN A 267 16.20 3.78 15.85
CA GLN A 267 15.70 2.42 16.06
C GLN A 267 16.31 1.71 17.29
N SER A 268 16.85 2.46 18.26
CA SER A 268 17.56 1.91 19.43
C SER A 268 16.72 1.01 20.35
N TYR A 269 15.40 1.00 20.18
CA TYR A 269 14.46 0.17 20.92
C TYR A 269 14.25 -1.23 20.30
N GLN A 270 14.79 -1.51 19.10
CA GLN A 270 14.70 -2.83 18.49
C GLN A 270 15.99 -3.61 18.70
N PRO A 271 15.92 -4.89 19.08
CA PRO A 271 17.08 -5.77 19.15
C PRO A 271 17.81 -5.85 17.81
N ARG A 272 19.14 -5.73 17.85
CA ARG A 272 19.95 -5.75 16.63
C ARG A 272 19.91 -7.13 15.97
N GLU A 273 19.94 -8.21 16.76
CA GLU A 273 19.84 -9.57 16.26
C GLU A 273 18.53 -9.83 15.52
N GLU A 274 17.43 -9.19 15.92
CA GLU A 274 16.12 -9.31 15.26
C GLU A 274 16.20 -8.71 13.85
N ILE A 275 16.70 -7.48 13.73
CA ILE A 275 16.86 -6.78 12.45
C ILE A 275 17.78 -7.57 11.50
N GLU A 276 18.92 -8.07 12.02
CA GLU A 276 19.87 -8.85 11.24
C GLU A 276 19.27 -10.18 10.76
N TRP A 277 18.50 -10.88 11.61
CA TRP A 277 17.84 -12.11 11.22
C TRP A 277 16.86 -11.87 10.06
N TRP A 278 15.99 -10.87 10.18
CA TRP A 278 15.03 -10.52 9.13
C TRP A 278 15.72 -10.08 7.83
N ALA A 279 16.81 -9.31 7.95
CA ALA A 279 17.59 -8.87 6.81
C ALA A 279 18.24 -10.03 6.03
N THR A 280 18.72 -11.06 6.73
CA THR A 280 19.45 -12.18 6.10
C THR A 280 18.54 -13.30 5.61
N HIS A 281 17.47 -13.59 6.34
CA HIS A 281 16.66 -14.79 6.09
C HIS A 281 15.30 -14.48 5.47
N ASN A 282 14.87 -13.23 5.50
CA ASN A 282 13.48 -12.90 5.23
C ASN A 282 13.27 -11.57 4.48
N ASP A 283 14.19 -11.19 3.58
CA ASP A 283 13.97 -10.06 2.68
C ASP A 283 13.01 -10.48 1.55
N PRO A 284 11.89 -9.75 1.32
CA PRO A 284 10.89 -10.14 0.31
C PRO A 284 11.44 -10.15 -1.11
N LEU A 285 12.37 -9.24 -1.44
CA LEU A 285 12.97 -9.15 -2.76
C LEU A 285 13.93 -10.30 -3.01
N ASP A 286 14.78 -10.61 -2.02
CA ASP A 286 15.74 -11.72 -2.13
C ASP A 286 15.00 -13.07 -2.23
N ARG A 287 13.94 -13.25 -1.42
CA ARG A 287 13.07 -14.43 -1.48
C ARG A 287 12.39 -14.56 -2.85
N TYR A 288 11.87 -13.46 -3.39
CA TYR A 288 11.26 -13.46 -4.72
C TYR A 288 12.25 -13.90 -5.80
N VAL A 289 13.44 -13.29 -5.81
CA VAL A 289 14.51 -13.60 -6.77
C VAL A 289 14.97 -15.05 -6.65
N ALA A 290 15.16 -15.54 -5.42
CA ALA A 290 15.52 -16.94 -5.18
C ALA A 290 14.44 -17.90 -5.71
N ALA A 291 13.16 -17.60 -5.48
CA ALA A 291 12.05 -18.43 -5.93
C ALA A 291 11.94 -18.48 -7.46
N VAL A 292 11.98 -17.34 -8.16
CA VAL A 292 11.87 -17.32 -9.63
C VAL A 292 13.07 -18.00 -10.31
N ARG A 293 14.27 -17.89 -9.72
CA ARG A 293 15.49 -18.58 -10.19
C ARG A 293 15.39 -20.08 -9.98
N ALA A 294 15.03 -20.52 -8.77
CA ALA A 294 14.96 -21.94 -8.42
C ALA A 294 14.00 -22.73 -9.31
N HIS A 295 12.91 -22.10 -9.75
CA HIS A 295 11.90 -22.73 -10.60
C HIS A 295 12.14 -22.49 -12.11
N GLY A 296 13.16 -21.72 -12.48
CA GLY A 296 13.46 -21.37 -13.88
C GLY A 296 12.38 -20.52 -14.54
N TRP A 297 11.65 -19.69 -13.76
CA TRP A 297 10.58 -18.85 -14.28
C TRP A 297 11.07 -17.57 -14.93
N LEU A 298 12.16 -16.99 -14.42
CA LEU A 298 12.85 -15.83 -14.96
C LEU A 298 14.34 -16.17 -15.10
N SER A 299 14.93 -15.75 -16.21
CA SER A 299 16.38 -15.85 -16.44
C SER A 299 17.15 -14.69 -15.80
N GLU A 300 18.48 -14.82 -15.71
CA GLU A 300 19.33 -13.69 -15.30
C GLU A 300 19.22 -12.50 -16.26
N GLU A 301 18.98 -12.77 -17.55
CA GLU A 301 18.75 -11.73 -18.55
C GLU A 301 17.44 -10.97 -18.27
N ASP A 302 16.37 -11.68 -17.90
CA ASP A 302 15.10 -11.06 -17.52
C ASP A 302 15.24 -10.15 -16.30
N LEU A 303 15.93 -10.64 -15.26
CA LEU A 303 16.16 -9.87 -14.03
C LEU A 303 17.05 -8.65 -14.32
N GLY A 304 18.16 -8.84 -15.03
CA GLY A 304 19.08 -7.76 -15.39
C GLY A 304 18.43 -6.69 -16.28
N ALA A 305 17.53 -7.08 -17.19
CA ALA A 305 16.79 -6.14 -18.02
C ALA A 305 15.84 -5.27 -17.19
N VAL A 306 15.16 -5.84 -16.19
CA VAL A 306 14.29 -5.08 -15.28
C VAL A 306 15.12 -4.14 -14.40
N ASP A 307 16.25 -4.60 -13.87
CA ASP A 307 17.14 -3.75 -13.07
C ASP A 307 17.63 -2.53 -13.88
N ALA A 308 18.10 -2.76 -15.10
CA ALA A 308 18.53 -1.68 -16.00
C ALA A 308 17.40 -0.71 -16.36
N GLN A 309 16.17 -1.23 -16.55
CA GLN A 309 14.99 -0.40 -16.79
C GLN A 309 14.70 0.51 -15.60
N VAL A 310 14.66 -0.06 -14.38
CA VAL A 310 14.38 0.68 -13.14
C VAL A 310 15.43 1.76 -12.91
N ASP A 311 16.71 1.45 -13.07
CA ASP A 311 17.79 2.43 -12.89
C ASP A 311 17.67 3.59 -13.89
N ALA A 312 17.44 3.31 -15.17
CA ALA A 312 17.27 4.34 -16.20
C ALA A 312 16.04 5.23 -15.93
N GLU A 313 14.91 4.64 -15.51
CA GLU A 313 13.69 5.36 -15.18
C GLU A 313 13.91 6.28 -13.96
N LEU A 314 14.56 5.79 -12.91
CA LEU A 314 14.82 6.55 -11.70
C LEU A 314 15.82 7.68 -11.92
N ASP A 315 16.88 7.46 -12.69
CA ASP A 315 17.86 8.49 -12.99
C ASP A 315 17.22 9.64 -13.80
N ALA A 316 16.36 9.30 -14.77
CA ALA A 316 15.57 10.28 -15.52
C ALA A 316 14.58 11.04 -14.61
N ALA A 317 13.88 10.33 -13.72
CA ALA A 317 12.91 10.91 -12.81
C ALA A 317 13.56 11.85 -11.78
N VAL A 318 14.73 11.48 -11.23
CA VAL A 318 15.51 12.33 -10.32
C VAL A 318 15.94 13.61 -11.02
N ALA A 319 16.54 13.52 -12.21
CA ALA A 319 16.95 14.70 -12.96
C ALA A 319 15.77 15.64 -13.26
N ALA A 320 14.61 15.09 -13.63
CA ALA A 320 13.40 15.86 -13.90
C ALA A 320 12.79 16.48 -12.62
N ALA A 321 12.84 15.80 -11.48
CA ALA A 321 12.37 16.33 -10.19
C ALA A 321 13.29 17.46 -9.67
N GLU A 322 14.60 17.31 -9.85
CA GLU A 322 15.56 18.35 -9.49
C GLU A 322 15.40 19.62 -10.33
N ALA A 323 15.14 19.47 -11.63
CA ALA A 323 14.88 20.57 -12.55
C ALA A 323 13.46 21.17 -12.43
N SER A 324 12.59 20.60 -11.59
CA SER A 324 11.22 21.10 -11.43
C SER A 324 11.17 22.42 -10.64
N PRO A 325 10.24 23.32 -10.97
CA PRO A 325 10.11 24.60 -10.27
C PRO A 325 9.71 24.39 -8.81
N ASP A 326 10.11 25.34 -7.97
CA ASP A 326 9.60 25.43 -6.59
C ASP A 326 8.10 25.74 -6.56
N ALA A 327 7.46 25.43 -5.44
CA ALA A 327 6.06 25.79 -5.22
C ALA A 327 5.89 27.30 -5.11
N ASP A 328 4.84 27.85 -5.74
CA ASP A 328 4.48 29.27 -5.63
C ASP A 328 3.66 29.51 -4.35
N PRO A 329 4.20 30.27 -3.36
CA PRO A 329 3.51 30.56 -2.12
C PRO A 329 2.17 31.29 -2.30
N ALA A 330 1.98 32.01 -3.41
CA ALA A 330 0.73 32.72 -3.69
C ALA A 330 -0.46 31.75 -3.87
N THR A 331 -0.19 30.48 -4.18
CA THR A 331 -1.22 29.46 -4.40
C THR A 331 -1.68 28.78 -3.11
N VAL A 332 -1.15 29.14 -1.93
CA VAL A 332 -1.41 28.45 -0.66
C VAL A 332 -2.89 28.46 -0.25
N THR A 333 -3.66 29.45 -0.70
CA THR A 333 -5.10 29.58 -0.39
C THR A 333 -6.02 28.90 -1.40
N GLU A 334 -5.49 28.35 -2.48
CA GLU A 334 -6.28 27.61 -3.47
C GLU A 334 -6.71 26.25 -2.92
N ASP A 335 -7.82 25.71 -3.45
CA ASP A 335 -8.37 24.38 -3.14
C ASP A 335 -8.77 24.13 -1.67
N VAL A 336 -8.79 25.19 -0.84
CA VAL A 336 -9.32 25.11 0.54
C VAL A 336 -10.83 24.81 0.54
N TYR A 337 -11.54 25.36 -0.45
CA TYR A 337 -12.96 25.12 -0.70
C TYR A 337 -13.15 24.82 -2.20
N GLY A 338 -14.18 24.06 -2.53
CA GLY A 338 -14.61 23.91 -3.93
C GLY A 338 -15.48 25.09 -4.37
N ASP A 339 -15.50 25.35 -5.68
CA ASP A 339 -16.32 26.42 -6.28
C ASP A 339 -17.83 26.12 -6.30
N VAL A 340 -18.23 24.95 -5.80
CA VAL A 340 -19.65 24.54 -5.75
C VAL A 340 -20.29 25.17 -4.51
N PRO A 341 -21.24 26.11 -4.66
CA PRO A 341 -22.05 26.54 -3.54
C PRO A 341 -22.92 25.37 -3.10
N VAL A 342 -22.52 24.68 -2.03
CA VAL A 342 -23.34 23.63 -1.44
C VAL A 342 -24.51 24.31 -0.73
N ARG A 343 -25.72 24.22 -1.31
CA ARG A 343 -26.93 24.47 -0.53
C ARG A 343 -27.06 23.32 0.47
N PRO A 344 -27.01 23.54 1.78
CA PRO A 344 -27.18 22.46 2.75
C PRO A 344 -28.55 21.81 2.53
N HIS A 345 -28.55 20.49 2.24
CA HIS A 345 -29.78 19.71 2.06
C HIS A 345 -30.64 19.64 3.34
N TRP A 346 -30.07 19.97 4.50
CA TRP A 346 -30.70 19.82 5.80
C TRP A 346 -31.11 21.18 6.40
N THR A 347 -31.75 22.08 5.65
CA THR A 347 -32.65 22.99 6.38
C THR A 347 -33.76 22.13 6.99
N ARG A 348 -33.81 22.11 8.32
CA ARG A 348 -34.78 21.44 9.21
C ARG A 348 -36.21 21.98 9.04
N LEU A 349 -36.63 22.20 7.79
CA LEU A 349 -37.85 22.91 7.41
C LEU A 349 -38.90 21.98 6.82
N ASP A 350 -38.52 20.80 6.32
CA ASP A 350 -39.50 19.81 5.87
C ASP A 350 -39.81 18.83 7.02
N PRO A 351 -41.08 18.69 7.44
CA PRO A 351 -41.46 17.66 8.40
C PRO A 351 -41.08 16.28 7.86
N PRO A 352 -40.60 15.34 8.70
CA PRO A 352 -40.13 14.04 8.24
C PRO A 352 -41.22 13.30 7.46
N GLU A 353 -40.83 12.71 6.32
CA GLU A 353 -41.64 11.81 5.50
C GLU A 353 -42.21 10.68 6.38
N PRO A 354 -43.53 10.59 6.59
CA PRO A 354 -44.15 9.60 7.48
C PRO A 354 -43.95 8.15 7.00
N SER A 355 -43.53 7.96 5.75
CA SER A 355 -43.34 6.66 5.12
C SER A 355 -41.99 5.98 5.46
N LEU A 356 -41.08 6.70 6.13
CA LEU A 356 -39.73 6.24 6.47
C LEU A 356 -39.54 5.90 7.96
N ALA A 357 -40.65 5.79 8.73
CA ALA A 357 -40.67 5.42 10.14
C ALA A 357 -40.93 3.93 10.37
#